data_AF-A0A7Z7FLJ4-F1
#
_entry.id   AF-A0A7Z7FLJ4-F1
#
_cell.length_a   1.000
_cell.length_b   1.000
_cell.length_c   1.000
_cell.angle_alpha   90.00
_cell.angle_beta   90.00
_cell.angle_gamma   90.00
#
_symmetry.space_group_name_H-M   'P 1'
#
loop_
_entity.id
_entity.type
_entity.pdbx_description
1 polymer ?
#
loop_
_entity_poly.entity_id
_entity_poly.type
_entity_poly.pdbx_seq_one_letter_code
_entity_poly.pdbx_strand_id
1 'polypeptide(L)'
;MVNAEARSANELAEDRTTLASTRTLMAADRTLMAWIRTALSMISFGFTIYKVLQGFKDAGVHLAHPDSPRSIGLFLTGMGTVSMLLGTIEYWRTIVRLRQYQQVSIWRPAFFIALVMACSGSFVFISIIIRLL
;
A
#
# COMPACT_ATOMS: atom_id res chain seq x y z
N MET A 1 40.05 20.86 28.58
CA MET A 1 39.16 21.19 27.44
C MET A 1 39.40 20.12 26.41
N VAL A 2 38.46 19.18 26.28
CA VAL A 2 38.59 17.99 25.42
C VAL A 2 38.82 18.45 23.99
N ASN A 3 39.95 18.03 23.41
CA ASN A 3 40.31 18.31 22.02
C ASN A 3 39.24 17.65 21.15
N ALA A 4 38.36 18.46 20.55
CA ALA A 4 37.41 17.98 19.57
C ALA A 4 38.23 17.56 18.34
N GLU A 5 38.58 16.27 18.28
CA GLU A 5 39.26 15.65 17.17
C GLU A 5 38.47 16.00 15.90
N ALA A 6 39.05 16.88 15.07
CA ALA A 6 38.38 17.39 13.89
C ALA A 6 38.16 16.21 12.95
N ARG A 7 36.91 15.70 12.94
CA ARG A 7 36.49 14.56 12.12
C ARG A 7 36.97 14.72 10.69
N SER A 8 37.52 13.64 10.14
CA SER A 8 38.07 13.63 8.79
C SER A 8 36.99 14.02 7.78
N ALA A 9 37.36 14.69 6.69
CA ALA A 9 36.44 15.05 5.61
C ALA A 9 35.67 13.83 5.07
N ASN A 10 36.28 12.65 5.12
CA ASN A 10 35.67 11.38 4.73
C ASN A 10 34.58 10.92 5.72
N GLU A 11 34.81 11.05 7.04
CA GLU A 11 33.79 10.71 8.05
C GLU A 11 32.57 11.62 7.94
N LEU A 12 32.79 12.93 7.72
CA LEU A 12 31.72 13.89 7.48
C LEU A 12 30.94 13.60 6.18
N ALA A 13 31.61 13.08 5.15
CA ALA A 13 30.97 12.67 3.90
C ALA A 13 30.13 11.39 4.06
N GLU A 14 30.60 10.42 4.84
CA GLU A 14 29.87 9.19 5.16
C GLU A 14 28.61 9.47 5.99
N ASP A 15 28.71 10.34 7.00
CA ASP A 15 27.57 10.77 7.81
C ASP A 15 26.49 11.45 6.95
N ARG A 16 26.89 12.34 6.03
CA ARG A 16 25.95 13.00 5.10
C ARG A 16 25.23 12.00 4.20
N THR A 17 25.94 10.99 3.71
CA THR A 17 25.38 9.94 2.84
C THR A 17 24.40 9.06 3.61
N THR A 18 24.73 8.71 4.85
CA THR A 18 23.87 7.95 5.75
C THR A 18 22.59 8.73 6.11
N LEU A 19 22.72 10.02 6.42
CA LEU A 19 21.59 10.90 6.70
C LEU A 19 20.69 11.11 5.48
N ALA A 20 21.27 11.27 4.28
CA ALA A 20 20.52 11.38 3.03
C ALA A 20 19.72 10.10 2.71
N SER A 21 20.34 8.94 2.92
CA SER A 21 19.67 7.63 2.75
C SER A 21 18.51 7.47 3.74
N THR A 22 18.72 7.83 5.00
CA THR A 22 17.69 7.78 6.05
C THR A 22 16.49 8.66 5.71
N ARG A 23 16.71 9.88 5.19
CA ARG A 23 15.62 10.77 4.75
C ARG A 23 14.83 10.20 3.58
N THR A 24 15.51 9.58 2.62
CA THR A 24 14.88 8.94 1.45
C THR A 24 13.97 7.79 1.89
N LEU A 25 14.42 6.99 2.86
CA LEU A 25 13.62 5.91 3.44
C LEU A 25 12.40 6.42 4.20
N MET A 26 12.55 7.47 5.00
CA MET A 26 11.43 8.10 5.69
C MET A 26 10.40 8.73 4.73
N ALA A 27 10.84 9.15 3.54
CA ALA A 27 9.93 9.59 2.49
C ALA A 27 9.17 8.40 1.88
N ALA A 28 9.87 7.30 1.57
CA ALA A 28 9.26 6.08 1.02
C ALA A 28 8.24 5.44 1.96
N ASP A 29 8.48 5.47 3.28
CA ASP A 29 7.49 5.01 4.25
C ASP A 29 6.22 5.86 4.26
N ARG A 30 6.37 7.18 4.14
CA ARG A 30 5.22 8.10 4.10
C ARG A 30 4.39 7.90 2.84
N THR A 31 5.03 7.67 1.70
CA THR A 31 4.31 7.35 0.46
C THR A 31 3.61 6.01 0.57
N LEU A 32 4.24 4.98 1.15
CA LEU A 32 3.61 3.69 1.38
C LEU A 32 2.38 3.81 2.31
N MET A 33 2.46 4.61 3.38
CA MET A 33 1.30 4.86 4.24
C MET A 33 0.18 5.64 3.55
N ALA A 34 0.49 6.52 2.60
CA ALA A 34 -0.50 7.18 1.77
C ALA A 34 -1.18 6.21 0.80
N TRP A 35 -0.42 5.30 0.19
CA TRP A 35 -0.95 4.21 -0.64
C TRP A 35 -1.86 3.27 0.16
N ILE A 36 -1.45 2.88 1.36
CA ILE A 36 -2.27 2.11 2.31
C ILE A 36 -3.62 2.80 2.53
N ARG A 37 -3.62 4.10 2.83
CA ARG A 37 -4.85 4.83 3.12
C ARG A 37 -5.79 4.88 1.91
N THR A 38 -5.25 5.22 0.75
CA THR A 38 -6.05 5.34 -0.49
C THR A 38 -6.64 4.00 -0.90
N ALA A 39 -5.84 2.93 -0.89
CA ALA A 39 -6.31 1.58 -1.17
C ALA A 39 -7.36 1.10 -0.17
N LEU A 40 -7.15 1.31 1.13
CA LEU A 40 -8.09 0.87 2.17
C LEU A 40 -9.46 1.53 2.00
N SER A 41 -9.49 2.84 1.71
CA SER A 41 -10.74 3.57 1.46
C SER A 41 -11.47 3.04 0.22
N MET A 42 -10.76 2.81 -0.89
CA MET A 42 -11.37 2.26 -2.11
C MET A 42 -11.91 0.83 -1.90
N ILE A 43 -11.15 -0.03 -1.24
CA ILE A 43 -11.57 -1.41 -0.92
C ILE A 43 -12.81 -1.41 -0.04
N SER A 44 -12.78 -0.64 1.06
CA SER A 44 -13.88 -0.57 2.03
C SER A 44 -15.15 -0.01 1.40
N PHE A 45 -15.02 1.05 0.60
CA PHE A 45 -16.16 1.66 -0.07
C PHE A 45 -16.75 0.73 -1.15
N GLY A 46 -15.90 0.09 -1.97
CA GLY A 46 -16.34 -0.86 -2.99
C GLY A 46 -17.06 -2.07 -2.40
N PHE A 47 -16.55 -2.61 -1.29
CA PHE A 47 -17.17 -3.74 -0.59
C PHE A 47 -18.52 -3.36 0.03
N THR A 48 -18.59 -2.20 0.71
CA THR A 48 -19.84 -1.71 1.30
C THR A 48 -20.90 -1.48 0.22
N ILE A 49 -20.55 -0.82 -0.88
CA ILE A 49 -21.44 -0.62 -2.03
C ILE A 49 -21.96 -1.97 -2.53
N TYR A 50 -21.06 -2.91 -2.82
CA TYR A 50 -21.42 -4.25 -3.28
C TYR A 50 -22.42 -4.93 -2.33
N LYS A 51 -22.19 -4.85 -1.01
CA LYS A 51 -23.04 -5.47 0.00
C LYS A 51 -24.40 -4.79 0.15
N VAL A 52 -24.44 -3.46 0.17
CA VAL A 52 -25.68 -2.70 0.25
C VAL A 52 -26.56 -2.98 -0.96
N LEU A 53 -25.98 -2.98 -2.17
CA LEU A 53 -26.69 -3.29 -3.41
C LEU A 53 -27.14 -4.76 -3.49
N GLN A 54 -26.32 -5.69 -2.97
CA GLN A 54 -26.74 -7.08 -2.82
C GLN A 54 -27.97 -7.20 -1.90
N GLY A 55 -27.96 -6.51 -0.75
CA GLY A 55 -29.08 -6.50 0.19
C GLY A 55 -30.37 -5.92 -0.39
N PHE A 56 -30.29 -4.85 -1.19
CA PHE A 56 -31.47 -4.29 -1.87
C PHE A 56 -32.08 -5.26 -2.89
N LYS A 57 -31.24 -5.99 -3.63
CA LYS A 57 -31.72 -7.04 -4.55
C LYS A 57 -32.40 -8.18 -3.79
N ASP A 58 -31.82 -8.63 -2.68
CA ASP A 58 -32.41 -9.70 -1.85
C ASP A 58 -33.72 -9.25 -1.16
N ALA A 59 -33.88 -7.95 -0.90
CA ALA A 59 -35.12 -7.33 -0.40
C ALA A 59 -36.22 -7.13 -1.47
N GLY A 60 -36.04 -7.64 -2.70
CA GLY A 60 -37.06 -7.63 -3.74
C GLY A 60 -37.15 -6.33 -4.55
N VAL A 61 -36.26 -5.36 -4.33
CA VAL A 61 -36.18 -4.14 -5.14
C VAL A 61 -35.61 -4.50 -6.51
N HIS A 62 -36.49 -4.57 -7.51
CA HIS A 62 -36.10 -4.79 -8.90
C HIS A 62 -35.42 -3.54 -9.46
N LEU A 63 -34.10 -3.49 -9.34
CA LEU A 63 -33.27 -2.53 -10.06
C LEU A 63 -33.38 -2.85 -11.56
N ALA A 64 -33.69 -1.83 -12.38
CA ALA A 64 -33.96 -1.97 -13.83
C ALA A 64 -32.80 -2.57 -14.65
N HIS A 65 -31.61 -2.75 -14.07
CA HIS A 65 -30.48 -3.49 -14.65
C HIS A 65 -29.87 -4.42 -13.56
N PRO A 66 -30.10 -5.75 -13.63
CA PRO A 66 -29.67 -6.72 -12.62
C PRO A 66 -28.15 -6.80 -12.37
N ASP A 67 -27.33 -6.38 -13.35
CA ASP A 67 -25.88 -6.58 -13.34
C ASP A 67 -25.07 -5.28 -13.15
N SER A 68 -25.66 -4.11 -13.42
CA SER A 68 -24.92 -2.84 -13.49
C SER A 68 -24.39 -2.28 -12.17
N PRO A 69 -25.05 -2.43 -11.01
CA PRO A 69 -24.52 -1.81 -9.79
C PRO A 69 -23.54 -2.71 -9.01
N ARG A 70 -23.58 -4.03 -9.21
CA ARG A 70 -22.60 -4.96 -8.60
C ARG A 70 -21.21 -4.81 -9.21
N SER A 71 -21.15 -4.55 -10.52
CA SER A 71 -19.90 -4.32 -11.24
C SER A 71 -19.16 -3.08 -10.77
N ILE A 72 -19.86 -2.02 -10.34
CA ILE A 72 -19.24 -0.80 -9.80
C ILE A 72 -18.52 -1.07 -8.48
N GLY A 73 -19.18 -1.76 -7.54
CA GLY A 73 -18.56 -2.14 -6.26
C GLY A 73 -17.36 -3.07 -6.48
N LEU A 74 -17.49 -4.04 -7.39
CA LEU A 74 -16.41 -4.94 -7.78
C LEU A 74 -15.23 -4.20 -8.40
N PHE A 75 -15.51 -3.28 -9.33
CA PHE A 75 -14.49 -2.50 -10.02
C PHE A 75 -13.71 -1.61 -9.04
N LEU A 76 -14.41 -0.99 -8.09
CA LEU A 76 -13.79 -0.12 -7.10
C LEU A 76 -12.92 -0.91 -6.10
N THR A 77 -13.41 -2.06 -5.63
CA THR A 77 -12.60 -2.96 -4.79
C THR A 77 -11.39 -3.48 -5.55
N GLY A 78 -11.56 -3.87 -6.82
CA GLY A 78 -10.46 -4.29 -7.70
C GLY A 78 -9.41 -3.20 -7.91
N MET A 79 -9.84 -1.98 -8.22
CA MET A 79 -8.93 -0.83 -8.33
C MET A 79 -8.18 -0.55 -7.02
N GLY A 80 -8.85 -0.65 -5.88
CA GLY A 80 -8.21 -0.51 -4.56
C GLY A 80 -7.13 -1.57 -4.32
N THR A 81 -7.38 -2.83 -4.67
CA THR A 81 -6.39 -3.92 -4.57
C THR A 81 -5.22 -3.70 -5.53
N VAL A 82 -5.48 -3.32 -6.79
CA VAL A 82 -4.43 -3.04 -7.78
C VAL A 82 -3.57 -1.86 -7.34
N SER A 83 -4.19 -0.78 -6.85
CA SER A 83 -3.49 0.38 -6.28
C SER A 83 -2.57 -0.04 -5.14
N MET A 84 -3.00 -0.97 -4.28
CA MET A 84 -2.19 -1.46 -3.17
C MET A 84 -0.97 -2.26 -3.66
N LEU A 85 -1.15 -3.09 -4.68
CA LEU A 85 -0.05 -3.84 -5.31
C LEU A 85 0.97 -2.89 -5.93
N LEU A 86 0.52 -1.84 -6.63
CA LEU A 86 1.40 -0.83 -7.21
C LEU A 86 2.20 -0.08 -6.13
N GLY A 87 1.58 0.35 -5.04
CA GLY A 87 2.28 0.99 -3.92
C GLY A 87 3.32 0.07 -3.25
N THR A 88 3.00 -1.23 -3.15
CA THR A 88 3.94 -2.25 -2.63
C THR A 88 5.14 -2.44 -3.56
N ILE A 89 4.91 -2.47 -4.88
CA ILE A 89 5.97 -2.56 -5.90
C ILE A 89 6.85 -1.31 -5.89
N GLU A 90 6.26 -0.12 -5.76
CA GLU A 90 7.01 1.15 -5.67
C GLU A 90 7.93 1.17 -4.44
N TYR A 91 7.42 0.73 -3.28
CA TYR A 91 8.21 0.61 -2.06
C TYR A 91 9.35 -0.40 -2.23
N TRP A 92 9.06 -1.56 -2.81
CA TRP A 92 10.07 -2.59 -3.08
C TRP A 92 11.17 -2.07 -4.03
N ARG A 93 10.79 -1.40 -5.13
CA ARG A 93 11.73 -0.77 -6.06
C ARG A 93 12.61 0.27 -5.38
N THR A 94 12.03 1.06 -4.46
CA THR A 94 12.75 2.09 -3.72
C THR A 94 13.80 1.47 -2.79
N ILE A 95 13.44 0.40 -2.08
CA ILE A 95 14.37 -0.34 -1.21
C ILE A 95 15.47 -1.01 -2.02
N VAL A 96 15.13 -1.71 -3.11
CA VAL A 96 16.14 -2.39 -3.95
C VAL A 96 17.12 -1.39 -4.54
N ARG A 97 16.65 -0.22 -4.98
CA ARG A 97 17.50 0.85 -5.50
C ARG A 97 18.41 1.45 -4.42
N LEU A 98 17.92 1.58 -3.19
CA LEU A 98 18.72 2.07 -2.06
C LEU A 98 19.73 1.04 -1.53
N ARG A 99 19.40 -0.25 -1.60
CA ARG A 99 20.28 -1.35 -1.17
C ARG A 99 21.58 -1.43 -1.99
N GLN A 100 21.59 -0.89 -3.22
CA GLN A 100 22.81 -0.78 -4.02
C GLN A 100 23.81 0.26 -3.49
N TYR A 101 23.37 1.21 -2.67
CA TYR A 101 24.21 2.30 -2.16
C TYR A 101 24.53 2.15 -0.66
N GLN A 102 23.66 1.52 0.13
CA GLN A 102 23.93 1.28 1.56
C GLN A 102 23.13 0.08 2.11
N GLN A 103 23.67 -0.61 3.12
CA GLN A 103 23.02 -1.74 3.81
C GLN A 103 21.85 -1.25 4.67
N VAL A 104 20.69 -1.03 4.06
CA VAL A 104 19.48 -0.62 4.77
C VAL A 104 18.70 -1.84 5.27
N SER A 105 18.30 -1.83 6.55
CA SER A 105 17.46 -2.90 7.12
C SER A 105 16.03 -2.88 6.56
N ILE A 106 15.60 -4.05 6.06
CA ILE A 106 14.34 -4.29 5.33
C ILE A 106 13.14 -4.49 6.28
N TRP A 107 13.40 -4.72 7.57
CA TRP A 107 12.42 -5.09 8.59
C TRP A 107 11.79 -3.87 9.27
N ARG A 108 11.00 -3.09 8.51
CA ARG A 108 10.27 -1.94 9.05
C ARG A 108 8.76 -2.20 9.10
N PRO A 109 8.05 -1.63 10.08
CA PRO A 109 6.63 -1.91 10.30
C PRO A 109 5.73 -1.56 9.11
N ALA A 110 6.12 -0.58 8.30
CA ALA A 110 5.40 -0.21 7.07
C ALA A 110 5.31 -1.37 6.07
N PHE A 111 6.37 -2.17 5.94
CA PHE A 111 6.39 -3.36 5.08
C PHE A 111 5.42 -4.45 5.59
N PHE A 112 5.39 -4.67 6.90
CA PHE A 112 4.47 -5.64 7.51
C PHE A 112 3.00 -5.25 7.29
N ILE A 113 2.67 -3.98 7.48
CA ILE A 113 1.31 -3.46 7.24
C ILE A 113 0.94 -3.58 5.75
N ALA A 114 1.86 -3.24 4.85
CA ALA A 114 1.63 -3.39 3.41
C ALA A 114 1.41 -4.86 3.01
N LEU A 115 2.18 -5.80 3.59
CA LEU A 115 2.00 -7.23 3.36
C LEU A 115 0.63 -7.72 3.83
N VAL A 116 0.24 -7.37 5.07
CA VAL A 116 -1.07 -7.73 5.63
C VAL A 116 -2.20 -7.18 4.76
N MET A 117 -2.08 -5.94 4.28
CA MET A 117 -3.09 -5.35 3.40
C MET A 117 -3.10 -5.92 2.00
N ALA A 118 -1.95 -6.27 1.43
CA ALA A 118 -1.89 -6.95 0.14
C ALA A 118 -2.57 -8.33 0.22
N CYS A 119 -2.34 -9.06 1.32
CA CYS A 119 -3.01 -10.33 1.59
C CYS A 119 -4.52 -10.14 1.77
N SER A 120 -4.96 -9.17 2.59
CA SER A 120 -6.39 -8.94 2.84
C SER A 120 -7.12 -8.45 1.58
N GLY A 121 -6.53 -7.53 0.81
CA GLY A 121 -7.09 -7.03 -0.45
C GLY A 121 -7.19 -8.11 -1.53
N SER A 122 -6.18 -8.98 -1.64
CA SER A 122 -6.21 -10.13 -2.55
C SER A 122 -7.25 -11.15 -2.11
N PHE A 123 -7.36 -11.44 -0.81
CA PHE A 123 -8.36 -12.35 -0.26
C PHE A 123 -9.79 -11.87 -0.54
N VAL A 124 -10.08 -10.58 -0.30
CA VAL A 124 -11.39 -9.98 -0.58
C VAL A 124 -11.71 -10.05 -2.07
N PHE A 125 -10.74 -9.71 -2.93
CA PHE A 125 -10.93 -9.76 -4.38
C PHE A 125 -11.23 -11.19 -4.87
N ILE A 126 -10.44 -12.18 -4.42
CA ILE A 126 -10.63 -13.60 -4.74
C ILE A 126 -11.97 -14.12 -4.20
N SER A 127 -12.33 -13.76 -2.96
CA SER A 127 -13.61 -14.16 -2.35
C SER A 127 -14.81 -13.68 -3.16
N ILE A 128 -14.76 -12.45 -3.70
CA ILE A 128 -15.85 -11.92 -4.52
C ILE A 128 -15.89 -12.62 -5.89
N ILE A 129 -14.74 -12.86 -6.53
CA ILE A 129 -14.68 -13.58 -7.81
C ILE A 129 -15.27 -14.99 -7.66
N ILE A 130 -14.85 -15.75 -6.65
CA ILE A 130 -15.36 -17.12 -6.42
C ILE A 130 -16.86 -17.13 -6.14
N ARG A 131 -17.41 -16.08 -5.53
CA ARG A 131 -18.86 -15.97 -5.28
C ARG A 131 -19.65 -15.55 -6.53
N LEU A 132 -18.98 -14.99 -7.53
CA LEU A 132 -19.59 -14.56 -8.79
C LEU A 132 -19.60 -15.67 -9.85
N LEU A 133 -18.67 -16.63 -9.73
CA LEU A 133 -18.51 -17.83 -10.58
C LEU A 133 -19.39 -18.98 -10.06
#